data_AF-A0A1R3HX27-F1
#
_entry.id   AF-A0A1R3HX27-F1
#
_cell.length_a   1.000
_cell.length_b   1.000
_cell.length_c   1.000
_cell.angle_alpha   90.00
_cell.angle_beta   90.00
_cell.angle_gamma   90.00
#
_symmetry.space_group_name_H-M   'P 1'
#
loop_
_entity.id
_entity.type
_entity.pdbx_description
1 polymer ?
#
loop_
_entity_poly.entity_id
_entity_poly.type
_entity_poly.pdbx_seq_one_letter_code
_entity_poly.pdbx_strand_id
1 'polypeptide(L)'
;MSSENPEPKQSPDPKTLNDPEPEKPSEEGAPKEGSEENEEEEEEMCGFCLFMRGGGCKESFVNWENCIKDAEENNEDIVEKCFQATSALKICMEAHADYYDPILRAEKRAEEAVAKELEEEKQKEKAEAEEENSKDLDKKTEG
;
A
#
# COMPACT_ATOMS: atom_id res chain seq x y z
N MET A 1 -50.42 -23.61 12.60
CA MET A 1 -49.93 -23.74 14.00
C MET A 1 -48.64 -22.96 14.06
N SER A 2 -48.44 -22.15 15.10
CA SER A 2 -47.25 -21.30 15.24
C SER A 2 -46.25 -21.96 16.17
N SER A 3 -44.96 -21.86 15.85
CA SER A 3 -43.82 -22.19 16.72
C SER A 3 -42.67 -21.31 16.21
N GLU A 4 -42.49 -20.11 16.76
CA GLU A 4 -41.81 -19.82 18.04
C GLU A 4 -40.29 -20.04 17.96
N ASN A 5 -39.57 -18.93 18.06
CA ASN A 5 -38.11 -18.83 18.01
C ASN A 5 -37.58 -18.47 19.41
N PRO A 6 -36.62 -19.22 19.98
CA PRO A 6 -35.95 -18.84 21.22
C PRO A 6 -34.61 -18.11 20.96
N GLU A 7 -34.41 -16.98 21.62
CA GLU A 7 -33.20 -16.15 21.57
C GLU A 7 -32.01 -16.71 22.38
N PRO A 8 -30.76 -16.21 22.16
CA PRO A 8 -29.55 -16.83 22.70
C PRO A 8 -29.36 -16.64 24.20
N LYS A 9 -28.59 -17.55 24.83
CA LYS A 9 -28.27 -17.52 26.26
C LYS A 9 -26.89 -16.93 26.55
N GLN A 10 -26.81 -16.26 27.69
CA GLN A 10 -25.66 -15.47 28.16
C GLN A 10 -24.55 -16.33 28.79
N SER A 11 -23.31 -15.83 28.74
CA SER A 11 -22.16 -16.35 29.50
C SER A 11 -22.27 -16.08 31.01
N PRO A 12 -21.52 -16.82 31.83
CA PRO A 12 -20.97 -16.24 33.05
C PRO A 12 -19.50 -16.61 33.35
N ASP A 13 -18.71 -15.59 33.64
CA ASP A 13 -17.47 -15.60 34.46
C ASP A 13 -17.78 -14.83 35.77
N PRO A 14 -16.93 -14.77 36.84
CA PRO A 14 -15.50 -15.14 36.91
C PRO A 14 -15.00 -15.79 38.24
N LYS A 15 -13.66 -15.93 38.37
CA LYS A 15 -12.81 -16.07 39.60
C LYS A 15 -12.91 -17.40 40.39
N THR A 16 -11.78 -18.05 40.72
CA THR A 16 -10.88 -17.65 41.84
C THR A 16 -9.51 -18.36 41.75
N LEU A 17 -8.45 -17.75 42.30
CA LEU A 17 -7.06 -18.27 42.31
C LEU A 17 -6.79 -19.30 43.43
N ASN A 18 -5.70 -20.06 43.34
CA ASN A 18 -4.61 -20.13 44.36
C ASN A 18 -3.42 -21.00 43.87
N ASP A 19 -2.20 -20.53 44.13
CA ASP A 19 -0.90 -21.23 44.04
C ASP A 19 -0.52 -21.79 45.44
N PRO A 20 0.61 -22.51 45.73
CA PRO A 20 1.90 -22.50 45.01
C PRO A 20 2.71 -23.83 44.87
N GLU A 21 3.83 -23.72 44.13
CA GLU A 21 5.06 -24.56 44.09
C GLU A 21 5.76 -24.61 45.51
N PRO A 22 6.80 -25.44 45.85
CA PRO A 22 7.80 -26.06 44.95
C PRO A 22 8.43 -27.44 45.31
N GLU A 23 9.36 -27.91 44.45
CA GLU A 23 10.76 -28.30 44.81
C GLU A 23 11.72 -28.33 43.57
N LYS A 24 12.97 -27.91 43.78
CA LYS A 24 14.20 -27.99 42.93
C LYS A 24 15.36 -28.40 43.90
N PRO A 25 16.63 -28.72 43.53
CA PRO A 25 17.35 -28.43 42.27
C PRO A 25 18.32 -29.53 41.73
N SER A 26 18.99 -29.26 40.61
CA SER A 26 20.46 -29.42 40.47
C SER A 26 21.00 -28.57 39.30
N GLU A 27 22.21 -28.03 39.47
CA GLU A 27 23.08 -27.47 38.41
C GLU A 27 24.14 -28.54 38.03
N GLU A 28 25.10 -28.41 37.09
CA GLU A 28 25.58 -27.36 36.16
C GLU A 28 25.14 -27.67 34.68
N GLY A 29 25.54 -27.02 33.57
CA GLY A 29 26.49 -25.93 33.23
C GLY A 29 27.63 -26.41 32.29
N ALA A 30 28.27 -25.60 31.42
CA ALA A 30 28.05 -24.18 31.10
C ALA A 30 28.03 -23.87 29.55
N PRO A 31 28.96 -23.13 28.87
CA PRO A 31 28.47 -21.98 28.08
C PRO A 31 28.94 -21.82 26.62
N LYS A 32 28.42 -20.75 25.99
CA LYS A 32 28.51 -20.27 24.58
C LYS A 32 27.60 -21.03 23.60
N GLU A 33 27.03 -20.39 22.57
CA GLU A 33 27.12 -18.98 22.11
C GLU A 33 25.82 -18.22 22.49
N GLY A 34 25.77 -16.89 22.61
CA GLY A 34 26.33 -15.89 21.71
C GLY A 34 25.32 -15.42 20.65
N SER A 35 24.02 -15.50 20.93
CA SER A 35 23.03 -14.72 20.20
C SER A 35 23.13 -13.28 20.70
N GLU A 36 23.66 -12.41 19.85
CA GLU A 36 23.72 -10.97 20.13
C GLU A 36 22.32 -10.35 20.09
N GLU A 37 22.24 -9.19 20.73
CA GLU A 37 21.10 -8.29 20.82
C GLU A 37 20.58 -7.94 19.42
N ASN A 38 19.29 -8.15 19.18
CA ASN A 38 18.58 -7.58 18.03
C ASN A 38 17.27 -6.93 18.52
N GLU A 39 17.44 -5.94 19.41
CA GLU A 39 16.39 -5.03 19.87
C GLU A 39 16.27 -3.78 18.97
N GLU A 40 16.84 -3.82 17.77
CA GLU A 40 16.70 -2.80 16.73
C GLU A 40 15.92 -3.38 15.52
N GLU A 41 15.21 -2.50 14.80
CA GLU A 41 14.31 -2.84 13.67
C GLU A 41 13.03 -3.65 14.03
N GLU A 42 12.36 -3.33 15.15
CA GLU A 42 10.91 -3.04 15.04
C GLU A 42 10.72 -1.70 14.31
N GLU A 43 11.15 -1.64 13.04
CA GLU A 43 10.57 -0.67 12.12
C GLU A 43 9.07 -0.98 12.04
N GLU A 44 8.21 0.04 12.17
CA GLU A 44 6.77 -0.10 11.97
C GLU A 44 6.49 -0.44 10.49
N MET A 45 6.70 -1.69 10.10
CA MET A 45 6.64 -2.15 8.72
C MET A 45 5.30 -1.73 8.12
N CYS A 46 5.37 -0.77 7.20
CA CYS A 46 4.21 -0.12 6.61
C CYS A 46 3.19 -1.17 6.15
N GLY A 47 1.91 -1.01 6.50
CA GLY A 47 0.87 -2.00 6.19
C GLY A 47 0.79 -2.36 4.70
N PHE A 48 1.17 -1.43 3.82
CA PHE A 48 1.36 -1.69 2.39
C PHE A 48 2.57 -2.59 2.12
N CYS A 49 3.74 -2.29 2.67
CA CYS A 49 4.95 -3.10 2.55
C CYS A 49 4.78 -4.53 3.11
N LEU A 50 4.01 -4.69 4.20
CA LEU A 50 3.60 -6.02 4.73
C LEU A 50 2.72 -6.77 3.73
N PHE A 51 1.66 -6.12 3.22
CA PHE A 51 0.76 -6.72 2.23
C PHE A 51 1.51 -7.13 0.95
N MET A 52 2.35 -6.24 0.42
CA MET A 52 3.13 -6.50 -0.79
C MET A 52 4.13 -7.64 -0.61
N ARG A 53 4.81 -7.72 0.55
CA ARG A 53 5.68 -8.85 0.93
C ARG A 53 4.92 -10.16 1.22
N GLY A 54 3.61 -10.10 1.47
CA GLY A 54 2.76 -11.25 1.79
C GLY A 54 2.16 -11.97 0.58
N GLY A 55 2.20 -11.36 -0.61
CA GLY A 55 1.65 -11.94 -1.85
C GLY A 55 2.71 -12.54 -2.79
N GLY A 56 2.26 -13.06 -3.93
CA GLY A 56 3.11 -13.75 -4.92
C GLY A 56 4.21 -12.88 -5.55
N CYS A 57 4.09 -11.55 -5.47
CA CYS A 57 5.02 -10.61 -6.10
C CYS A 57 6.09 -10.05 -5.15
N LYS A 58 6.32 -10.68 -4.00
CA LYS A 58 7.33 -10.28 -3.01
C LYS A 58 8.70 -9.97 -3.63
N GLU A 59 9.19 -10.83 -4.53
CA GLU A 59 10.51 -10.64 -5.16
C GLU A 59 10.54 -9.42 -6.09
N SER A 60 9.51 -9.24 -6.92
CA SER A 60 9.34 -8.04 -7.75
C SER A 60 9.23 -6.76 -6.91
N PHE A 61 8.58 -6.85 -5.74
CA PHE A 61 8.40 -5.72 -4.83
C PHE A 61 9.72 -5.31 -4.15
N VAL A 62 10.47 -6.26 -3.61
CA VAL A 62 11.79 -6.00 -3.01
C VAL A 62 12.78 -5.46 -4.05
N ASN A 63 12.74 -5.96 -5.29
CA ASN A 63 13.57 -5.42 -6.38
C ASN A 63 13.19 -3.97 -6.75
N TRP A 64 11.91 -3.60 -6.59
CA TRP A 64 11.42 -2.24 -6.79
C TRP A 64 11.82 -1.30 -5.64
N GLU A 65 11.65 -1.73 -4.39
CA GLU A 65 12.11 -0.98 -3.19
C GLU A 65 13.63 -0.74 -3.24
N ASN A 66 14.42 -1.76 -3.58
CA ASN A 66 15.88 -1.63 -3.75
C ASN A 66 16.22 -0.61 -4.85
N CYS A 67 15.49 -0.60 -5.97
CA CYS A 67 15.71 0.37 -7.03
C CYS A 67 15.41 1.81 -6.58
N ILE A 68 14.32 2.00 -5.82
CA ILE A 68 13.99 3.32 -5.23
C ILE A 68 15.12 3.78 -4.32
N LYS A 69 15.58 2.92 -3.41
CA LYS A 69 16.69 3.22 -2.50
C LYS A 69 17.97 3.58 -3.26
N ASP A 70 18.35 2.79 -4.28
CA ASP A 70 19.49 3.11 -5.15
C ASP A 70 19.34 4.49 -5.80
N ALA A 71 18.14 4.84 -6.29
CA ALA A 71 17.86 6.12 -6.93
C ALA A 71 17.91 7.29 -5.93
N GLU A 72 17.34 7.13 -4.73
CA GLU A 72 17.39 8.13 -3.66
C GLU A 72 18.82 8.39 -3.17
N GLU A 73 19.60 7.33 -2.92
CA GLU A 73 21.01 7.44 -2.51
C GLU A 73 21.86 8.15 -3.59
N ASN A 74 21.61 7.88 -4.88
CA ASN A 74 22.33 8.51 -5.99
C ASN A 74 21.72 9.83 -6.49
N ASN A 75 20.59 10.27 -5.92
CA ASN A 75 19.83 11.46 -6.32
C ASN A 75 19.40 11.43 -7.81
N GLU A 76 19.00 10.24 -8.29
CA GLU A 76 18.47 10.00 -9.65
C GLU A 76 16.94 10.17 -9.70
N ASP A 77 16.37 10.39 -10.89
CA ASP A 77 14.93 10.38 -11.07
C ASP A 77 14.38 8.94 -10.93
N ILE A 78 13.58 8.72 -9.87
CA ILE A 78 13.02 7.40 -9.54
C ILE A 78 12.11 6.87 -10.66
N VAL A 79 11.37 7.73 -11.36
CA VAL A 79 10.43 7.32 -12.41
C VAL A 79 11.20 6.82 -13.64
N GLU A 80 12.23 7.55 -14.08
CA GLU A 80 13.10 7.11 -15.18
C GLU A 80 13.94 5.88 -14.79
N LYS A 81 14.62 5.94 -13.64
CA LYS A 81 15.56 4.90 -13.17
C LYS A 81 14.86 3.56 -12.89
N CYS A 82 13.67 3.60 -12.29
CA CYS A 82 12.97 2.40 -11.83
C CYS A 82 11.76 2.01 -12.68
N PHE A 83 11.52 2.67 -13.82
CA PHE A 83 10.42 2.36 -14.75
C PHE A 83 10.27 0.85 -15.02
N GLN A 84 11.38 0.15 -15.26
CA GLN A 84 11.37 -1.30 -15.55
C GLN A 84 11.02 -2.15 -14.32
N ALA A 85 11.47 -1.75 -13.12
CA ALA A 85 11.13 -2.44 -11.87
C ALA A 85 9.66 -2.24 -11.51
N THR A 86 9.16 -1.00 -11.61
CA THR A 86 7.75 -0.65 -11.43
C THR A 86 6.86 -1.41 -12.42
N SER A 87 7.27 -1.48 -13.69
CA SER A 87 6.56 -2.24 -14.73
C SER A 87 6.52 -3.75 -14.43
N ALA A 88 7.65 -4.34 -14.01
CA ALA A 88 7.72 -5.76 -13.66
C ALA A 88 6.85 -6.10 -12.43
N LEU A 89 6.84 -5.22 -11.42
CA LEU A 89 5.97 -5.32 -10.25
C LEU A 89 4.48 -5.27 -10.65
N LYS A 90 4.09 -4.26 -11.42
CA LYS A 90 2.72 -4.08 -11.94
C LYS A 90 2.23 -5.29 -12.74
N ILE A 91 3.05 -5.79 -13.68
CA ILE A 91 2.74 -6.99 -14.48
C ILE A 91 2.55 -8.22 -13.58
N CYS A 92 3.37 -8.37 -12.53
CA CYS A 92 3.20 -9.45 -11.57
C CYS A 92 1.88 -9.30 -10.78
N MET A 93 1.57 -8.10 -10.29
CA MET A 93 0.34 -7.83 -9.54
C MET A 93 -0.91 -8.12 -10.38
N GLU A 94 -0.89 -7.81 -11.67
CA GLU A 94 -1.97 -8.13 -12.62
C GLU A 94 -2.10 -9.64 -12.91
N ALA A 95 -0.99 -10.38 -12.94
CA ALA A 95 -1.00 -11.84 -13.02
C ALA A 95 -1.53 -12.51 -11.73
N HIS A 96 -1.41 -11.83 -10.59
CA HIS A 96 -1.87 -12.24 -9.26
C HIS A 96 -3.02 -11.35 -8.74
N ALA A 97 -3.90 -10.92 -9.65
CA ALA A 97 -4.95 -9.95 -9.36
C ALA A 97 -5.97 -10.42 -8.30
N ASP A 98 -6.09 -11.72 -8.04
CA ASP A 98 -6.92 -12.27 -6.96
C ASP A 98 -6.43 -11.86 -5.56
N TYR A 99 -5.12 -11.68 -5.39
CA TYR A 99 -4.52 -11.09 -4.19
C TYR A 99 -4.50 -9.55 -4.28
N TYR A 100 -4.01 -8.99 -5.39
CA TYR A 100 -3.70 -7.56 -5.51
C TYR A 100 -4.88 -6.65 -5.92
N ASP A 101 -6.10 -7.18 -6.11
CA ASP A 101 -7.34 -6.45 -6.48
C ASP A 101 -7.56 -5.11 -5.74
N PRO A 102 -7.32 -4.98 -4.41
CA PRO A 102 -7.54 -3.70 -3.70
C PRO A 102 -6.65 -2.57 -4.23
N ILE A 103 -5.39 -2.88 -4.58
CA ILE A 103 -4.41 -1.92 -5.10
C ILE A 103 -4.68 -1.65 -6.58
N LEU A 104 -4.89 -2.70 -7.39
CA LEU A 104 -5.18 -2.56 -8.82
C LEU A 104 -6.43 -1.67 -9.08
N ARG A 105 -7.44 -1.73 -8.20
CA ARG A 105 -8.58 -0.80 -8.24
C ARG A 105 -8.27 0.60 -7.73
N ALA A 106 -7.32 0.78 -6.82
CA ALA A 106 -6.89 2.10 -6.37
C ALA A 106 -6.13 2.82 -7.49
N GLU A 107 -5.14 2.14 -8.08
CA GLU A 107 -4.38 2.59 -9.27
C GLU A 107 -5.32 3.01 -10.40
N LYS A 108 -6.21 2.11 -10.84
CA LYS A 108 -7.15 2.40 -11.93
C LYS A 108 -8.04 3.63 -11.65
N ARG A 109 -8.48 3.86 -10.41
CA ARG A 109 -9.27 5.06 -10.08
C ARG A 109 -8.43 6.34 -10.12
N ALA A 110 -7.15 6.27 -9.79
CA ALA A 110 -6.23 7.40 -9.92
C ALA A 110 -5.95 7.70 -11.40
N GLU A 111 -5.73 6.67 -12.23
CA GLU A 111 -5.62 6.79 -13.69
C GLU A 111 -6.88 7.44 -14.30
N GLU A 112 -8.08 6.97 -13.94
CA GLU A 112 -9.35 7.52 -14.40
C GLU A 112 -9.58 8.97 -13.92
N ALA A 113 -9.11 9.34 -12.72
CA ALA A 113 -9.19 10.70 -12.21
C ALA A 113 -8.27 11.67 -12.97
N VAL A 114 -6.98 11.33 -13.10
CA VAL A 114 -6.00 12.16 -13.82
C VAL A 114 -6.37 12.30 -15.30
N ALA A 115 -6.86 11.24 -15.94
CA ALA A 115 -7.33 11.30 -17.33
C ALA A 115 -8.52 12.27 -17.49
N LYS A 116 -9.44 12.33 -16.51
CA LYS A 116 -10.56 13.27 -16.50
C LYS A 116 -10.10 14.71 -16.26
N GLU A 117 -9.19 14.94 -15.32
CA GLU A 117 -8.66 16.28 -15.03
C GLU A 117 -7.95 16.87 -16.27
N LEU A 118 -7.11 16.08 -16.94
CA LEU A 118 -6.46 16.46 -18.20
C LEU A 118 -7.45 16.71 -19.35
N GLU A 119 -8.61 16.05 -19.38
CA GLU A 119 -9.66 16.37 -20.35
C GLU A 119 -10.37 17.68 -20.02
N GLU A 120 -10.69 17.93 -18.75
CA GLU A 120 -11.34 19.17 -18.30
C GLU A 120 -10.45 20.41 -18.49
N GLU A 121 -9.14 20.31 -18.22
CA GLU A 121 -8.18 21.37 -18.53
C GLU A 121 -8.12 21.65 -20.03
N LYS A 122 -7.99 20.62 -20.86
CA LYS A 122 -7.95 20.76 -22.32
C LYS A 122 -9.25 21.32 -22.93
N GLN A 123 -10.41 20.99 -22.35
CA GLN A 123 -11.68 21.59 -22.74
C GLN A 123 -11.71 23.08 -22.38
N LYS A 124 -11.18 23.46 -21.20
CA LYS A 124 -11.07 24.85 -20.75
C LYS A 124 -10.12 25.68 -21.61
N GLU A 125 -8.91 25.18 -21.89
CA GLU A 125 -7.94 25.84 -22.80
C GLU A 125 -8.57 26.13 -24.17
N LYS A 126 -9.30 25.15 -24.72
CA LYS A 126 -9.99 25.30 -26.01
C LYS A 126 -11.07 26.38 -25.96
N ALA A 127 -11.86 26.42 -24.89
CA ALA A 127 -12.91 27.44 -24.72
C ALA A 127 -12.32 28.85 -24.59
N GLU A 128 -11.22 29.00 -23.84
CA GLU A 128 -10.51 30.29 -23.68
C GLU A 128 -9.89 30.75 -25.01
N ALA A 129 -9.32 29.85 -25.80
CA ALA A 129 -8.81 30.15 -27.14
C ALA A 129 -9.90 30.52 -28.16
N GLU A 130 -11.10 29.92 -28.06
CA GLU A 130 -12.25 30.29 -28.91
C GLU A 130 -12.86 31.65 -28.51
N GLU A 131 -12.85 32.00 -27.22
CA GLU A 131 -13.30 33.30 -26.73
C GLU A 131 -12.35 34.45 -27.14
N GLU A 132 -11.03 34.26 -27.01
CA GLU A 132 -10.01 35.21 -27.49
C GLU A 132 -10.15 35.49 -29.00
N ASN A 133 -10.37 34.45 -29.80
CA ASN A 133 -10.49 34.55 -31.26
C ASN A 133 -11.74 35.37 -31.67
N SER A 134 -12.88 35.20 -31.00
CA SER A 134 -14.08 36.02 -31.26
C SER A 134 -13.80 37.51 -31.03
N LYS A 135 -13.16 37.85 -29.90
CA LYS A 135 -12.86 39.24 -29.50
C LYS A 135 -11.98 39.98 -30.53
N ASP A 136 -11.05 39.30 -31.18
CA ASP A 136 -10.21 39.90 -32.23
C ASP A 136 -10.94 40.10 -33.58
N LEU A 137 -11.93 39.25 -33.89
CA LEU A 137 -12.80 39.43 -35.07
C LEU A 137 -13.77 40.60 -34.92
N ASP A 138 -14.44 40.72 -33.77
CA ASP A 138 -15.36 41.84 -33.49
C ASP A 138 -14.61 43.18 -33.62
N LYS A 139 -13.45 43.28 -32.97
CA LYS A 139 -12.58 44.47 -32.98
C LYS A 139 -12.01 44.84 -34.36
N LYS A 140 -11.96 43.90 -35.32
CA LYS A 140 -11.58 44.15 -36.72
C LYS A 140 -12.72 44.71 -37.59
N THR A 141 -13.95 44.72 -37.09
CA THR A 141 -15.15 45.05 -37.88
C THR A 141 -15.69 46.46 -37.61
N GLU A 142 -15.20 47.15 -36.57
CA GLU A 142 -15.60 48.51 -36.18
C GLU A 142 -14.65 49.64 -36.65
N GLY A 143 -13.72 49.36 -37.59
CA GLY A 143 -12.67 50.30 -38.05
C GLY A 143 -12.65 50.54 -39.56
#